data_AF-A0A520BBU4-F1
#
_entry.id   AF-A0A520BBU4-F1
#
_cell.length_a   1.000
_cell.length_b   1.000
_cell.length_c   1.000
_cell.angle_alpha   90.00
_cell.angle_beta   90.00
_cell.angle_gamma   90.00
#
_symmetry.space_group_name_H-M   'P 1'
#
loop_
_entity.id
_entity.type
_entity.pdbx_description
1 polymer ?
#
loop_
_entity_poly.entity_id
_entity_poly.type
_entity_poly.pdbx_seq_one_letter_code
_entity_poly.pdbx_strand_id
1 'polypeptide(L)'
;MQVTFRRIGVKSLLLATALVATMSAHADATITAIFGSGVGDNGWTAQSGSGVELALRARERFPVPTNNVPSNGAGTYNFSDTTAYSLYGFNNLASWNFDFSINSGTASVSGYTYQLGIDTDASAGMSFTVLDPLAVFNDNSFGNNGTTQGNGTDATIGTKAALAAANSIAQNS
;
A
#
# COMPACT_ATOMS: atom_id res chain seq x y z
N MET A 1 -6.83 -9.38 6.79
CA MET A 1 -6.44 -7.97 6.63
C MET A 1 -7.53 -7.27 5.84
N GLN A 2 -8.34 -6.44 6.49
CA GLN A 2 -9.37 -5.64 5.82
C GLN A 2 -8.86 -4.21 5.70
N VAL A 3 -8.79 -3.70 4.48
CA VAL A 3 -8.25 -2.37 4.19
C VAL A 3 -9.43 -1.40 4.15
N THR A 4 -9.38 -0.33 4.95
CA THR A 4 -10.44 0.69 5.00
C THR A 4 -9.86 2.08 4.83
N PHE A 5 -10.31 2.81 3.80
CA PHE A 5 -9.95 4.21 3.57
C PHE A 5 -11.03 5.14 4.15
N ARG A 6 -10.62 6.24 4.79
CA ARG A 6 -11.55 7.26 5.33
C ARG A 6 -11.25 8.65 4.75
N ARG A 7 -12.31 9.42 4.48
CA ARG A 7 -12.27 10.80 3.99
C ARG A 7 -12.89 11.72 5.06
N ILE A 8 -12.20 12.78 5.46
CA ILE A 8 -12.77 13.82 6.35
C ILE A 8 -12.79 15.15 5.58
N GLY A 9 -13.99 15.64 5.27
CA GLY A 9 -14.25 16.98 4.74
C GLY A 9 -14.92 17.85 5.82
N VAL A 10 -14.60 19.15 5.82
CA VAL A 10 -14.82 20.10 6.93
C VAL A 10 -16.27 20.63 7.02
N LYS A 11 -16.77 20.67 8.26
CA LYS A 11 -17.86 21.48 8.87
C LYS A 11 -19.21 21.57 8.13
N SER A 12 -20.12 20.69 8.52
CA SER A 12 -21.53 20.98 8.85
C SER A 12 -22.10 19.77 9.57
N LEU A 13 -22.75 19.97 10.73
CA LEU A 13 -23.45 18.92 11.48
C LEU A 13 -24.74 18.56 10.75
N LEU A 14 -24.62 17.85 9.63
CA LEU A 14 -25.67 16.97 9.13
C LEU A 14 -25.31 15.57 9.57
N LEU A 15 -26.28 14.85 10.12
CA LEU A 15 -26.22 13.42 10.36
C LEU A 15 -26.16 12.72 8.99
N ALA A 16 -24.99 12.76 8.35
CA ALA A 16 -24.72 12.02 7.12
C ALA A 16 -24.68 10.56 7.50
N THR A 17 -25.73 9.82 7.17
CA THR A 17 -25.63 8.38 6.98
C THR A 17 -24.50 8.22 5.96
N ALA A 18 -23.32 7.85 6.42
CA ALA A 18 -22.20 7.61 5.52
C ALA A 18 -22.64 6.41 4.67
N LEU A 19 -23.02 6.69 3.43
CA LEU A 19 -23.13 5.67 2.40
C LEU A 19 -21.71 5.11 2.26
N VAL A 20 -21.41 4.03 2.97
CA VAL A 20 -20.20 3.26 2.76
C VAL A 20 -20.44 2.59 1.40
N ALA A 21 -20.04 3.27 0.34
CA ALA A 21 -19.79 2.58 -0.92
C ALA A 21 -18.68 1.58 -0.61
N THR A 22 -19.05 0.34 -0.34
CA THR A 22 -18.15 -0.81 -0.39
C THR A 22 -17.69 -0.93 -1.83
N MET A 23 -16.66 -0.16 -2.19
CA MET A 23 -15.91 -0.45 -3.38
C MET A 23 -15.23 -1.80 -3.11
N SER A 24 -15.60 -2.82 -3.86
CA SER A 24 -14.98 -4.13 -3.72
C SER A 24 -13.53 -3.99 -4.15
N ALA A 25 -12.60 -4.30 -3.24
CA ALA A 25 -11.23 -4.53 -3.63
C ALA A 25 -11.19 -5.71 -4.62
N HIS A 26 -10.35 -5.64 -5.64
CA HIS A 26 -10.24 -6.65 -6.69
C HIS A 26 -8.78 -6.94 -6.99
N ALA A 27 -8.49 -8.13 -7.51
CA ALA A 27 -7.18 -8.41 -8.06
C ALA A 27 -6.86 -7.44 -9.19
N ASP A 28 -5.66 -6.86 -9.14
CA ASP A 28 -5.16 -6.00 -10.20
C ASP A 28 -3.79 -6.51 -10.66
N ALA A 29 -3.70 -6.86 -11.94
CA ALA A 29 -2.48 -7.34 -12.58
C ALA A 29 -1.78 -6.25 -13.40
N THR A 30 -2.29 -5.03 -13.41
CA THR A 30 -1.79 -3.89 -14.20
C THR A 30 -0.88 -2.96 -13.41
N ILE A 31 -0.84 -3.12 -12.08
CA ILE A 31 -0.02 -2.30 -11.19
C ILE A 31 1.45 -2.73 -11.28
N THR A 32 2.26 -1.84 -11.86
CA THR A 32 3.72 -1.98 -11.93
C THR A 32 4.37 -1.67 -10.58
N ALA A 33 5.23 -2.56 -10.08
CA ALA A 33 6.09 -2.30 -8.93
C ALA A 33 7.29 -1.45 -9.37
N ILE A 34 7.23 -0.14 -9.14
CA ILE A 34 8.26 0.81 -9.58
C ILE A 34 9.48 0.84 -8.64
N PHE A 35 9.41 0.17 -7.49
CA PHE A 35 10.47 0.13 -6.49
C PHE A 35 11.26 -1.18 -6.53
N GLY A 36 12.51 -1.11 -6.07
CA GLY A 36 13.37 -2.27 -5.91
C GLY A 36 13.69 -3.02 -7.20
N SER A 37 14.75 -3.83 -7.16
CA SER A 37 15.03 -4.79 -8.24
C SER A 37 14.55 -6.19 -7.84
N GLY A 38 13.95 -6.93 -8.78
CA GLY A 38 13.46 -8.29 -8.54
C GLY A 38 12.10 -8.38 -7.82
N VAL A 39 11.42 -7.25 -7.62
CA VAL A 39 10.04 -7.22 -7.13
C VAL A 39 9.10 -7.33 -8.33
N GLY A 40 8.27 -8.37 -8.38
CA GLY A 40 7.31 -8.57 -9.47
C GLY A 40 6.08 -7.65 -9.38
N ASP A 41 5.28 -7.61 -10.45
CA ASP A 41 4.06 -6.79 -10.55
C ASP A 41 2.79 -7.54 -10.08
N ASN A 42 2.96 -8.73 -9.50
CA ASN A 42 1.86 -9.65 -9.25
C ASN A 42 1.20 -9.45 -7.88
N GLY A 43 -0.04 -9.92 -7.83
CA GLY A 43 -0.78 -10.16 -6.60
C GLY A 43 -1.22 -8.89 -5.88
N TRP A 44 -1.41 -7.77 -6.58
CA TRP A 44 -2.03 -6.59 -5.98
C TRP A 44 -3.52 -6.79 -5.78
N THR A 45 -4.02 -6.21 -4.69
CA THR A 45 -5.45 -6.00 -4.49
C THR A 45 -5.70 -4.50 -4.47
N ALA A 46 -6.44 -4.03 -5.46
CA ALA A 46 -6.65 -2.62 -5.72
C ALA A 46 -8.10 -2.21 -5.54
N GLN A 47 -8.26 -0.92 -5.31
CA GLN A 47 -9.54 -0.22 -5.31
C GLN A 47 -9.35 1.14 -5.97
N SER A 48 -10.19 1.42 -6.96
CA SER A 48 -10.10 2.66 -7.74
C SER A 48 -11.42 3.42 -7.68
N GLY A 49 -11.34 4.74 -7.49
CA GLY A 49 -12.51 5.61 -7.34
C GLY A 49 -12.11 7.09 -7.45
N SER A 50 -12.97 7.89 -8.09
CA SER A 50 -12.74 9.33 -8.29
C SER A 50 -11.39 9.67 -8.94
N GLY A 51 -10.87 8.79 -9.81
CA GLY A 51 -9.60 8.98 -10.51
C GLY A 51 -8.36 8.61 -9.69
N VAL A 52 -8.52 8.06 -8.49
CA VAL A 52 -7.44 7.56 -7.64
C VAL A 52 -7.53 6.04 -7.55
N GLU A 53 -6.41 5.35 -7.59
CA GLU A 53 -6.27 3.92 -7.34
C GLU A 53 -5.33 3.69 -6.17
N LEU A 54 -5.77 2.86 -5.24
CA LEU A 54 -5.01 2.46 -4.06
C LEU A 54 -4.94 0.94 -4.04
N ALA A 55 -3.75 0.40 -3.82
CA ALA A 55 -3.56 -1.04 -3.77
C ALA A 55 -2.65 -1.47 -2.64
N LEU A 56 -2.87 -2.70 -2.19
CA LEU A 56 -2.05 -3.38 -1.22
C LEU A 56 -1.77 -4.80 -1.69
N ARG A 57 -0.59 -5.29 -1.34
CA ARG A 57 -0.28 -6.71 -1.38
C ARG A 57 0.50 -7.14 -0.17
N ALA A 58 0.39 -8.41 0.19
CA ALA A 58 1.32 -9.05 1.10
C ALA A 58 2.18 -10.05 0.34
N ARG A 59 3.47 -10.09 0.66
CA ARG A 59 4.45 -10.98 0.05
C ARG A 59 5.38 -11.57 1.09
N GLU A 60 6.09 -12.62 0.73
CA GLU A 60 7.18 -13.15 1.52
C GLU A 60 8.26 -12.07 1.72
N ARG A 61 8.73 -11.90 2.95
CA ARG A 61 9.70 -10.84 3.29
C ARG A 61 11.05 -11.05 2.60
N PHE A 62 11.49 -12.31 2.49
CA PHE A 62 12.77 -12.70 1.90
C PHE A 62 12.53 -13.60 0.69
N PRO A 63 12.37 -13.01 -0.51
CA PRO A 63 11.85 -13.69 -1.69
C PRO A 63 12.82 -14.69 -2.33
N VAL A 64 13.96 -14.97 -1.70
CA VAL A 64 14.92 -15.95 -2.24
C VAL A 64 14.72 -17.28 -1.51
N PRO A 65 14.30 -18.36 -2.20
CA PRO A 65 14.19 -18.48 -3.66
C PRO A 65 12.78 -18.23 -4.27
N THR A 66 11.71 -18.06 -3.48
CA THR A 66 10.34 -18.27 -4.01
C THR A 66 9.54 -17.04 -4.42
N ASN A 67 9.95 -15.83 -4.05
CA ASN A 67 9.25 -14.54 -4.29
C ASN A 67 7.72 -14.65 -4.17
N ASN A 68 7.28 -15.34 -3.12
CA ASN A 68 5.90 -15.81 -3.04
C ASN A 68 4.94 -14.66 -2.67
N VAL A 69 3.85 -14.55 -3.44
CA VAL A 69 2.73 -13.63 -3.20
C VAL A 69 1.45 -14.47 -3.16
N PRO A 70 1.08 -15.05 -2.00
CA PRO A 70 0.04 -16.07 -1.92
C PRO A 70 -1.38 -15.47 -1.89
N SER A 71 -1.68 -14.63 -2.88
CA SER A 71 -2.97 -13.98 -3.06
C SER A 71 -4.02 -14.96 -3.59
N ASN A 72 -5.24 -14.88 -3.07
CA ASN A 72 -6.40 -15.57 -3.65
C ASN A 72 -7.15 -14.72 -4.70
N GLY A 73 -6.63 -13.54 -5.05
CA GLY A 73 -7.26 -12.60 -5.98
C GLY A 73 -8.47 -11.85 -5.42
N ALA A 74 -8.81 -12.05 -4.14
CA ALA A 74 -9.93 -11.42 -3.45
C ALA A 74 -9.47 -10.67 -2.19
N GLY A 75 -8.23 -10.19 -2.16
CA GLY A 75 -7.67 -9.44 -1.03
C GLY A 75 -7.25 -10.27 0.16
N THR A 76 -7.21 -11.60 0.05
CA THR A 76 -6.68 -12.49 1.10
C THR A 76 -5.36 -13.08 0.66
N TYR A 77 -4.36 -13.00 1.54
CA TYR A 77 -3.02 -13.55 1.35
C TYR A 77 -2.76 -14.59 2.42
N ASN A 78 -2.48 -15.84 2.03
CA ASN A 78 -2.32 -16.95 2.96
C ASN A 78 -0.87 -17.43 3.01
N PHE A 79 -0.18 -17.12 4.10
CA PHE A 79 1.19 -17.57 4.33
C PHE A 79 1.18 -18.89 5.10
N SER A 80 1.71 -19.95 4.47
CA SER A 80 1.84 -21.27 5.10
C SER A 80 3.01 -21.35 6.07
N ASP A 81 4.03 -20.51 5.86
CA ASP A 81 5.17 -20.39 6.77
C ASP A 81 4.99 -19.16 7.67
N THR A 82 4.83 -19.41 8.96
CA THR A 82 4.75 -18.38 10.00
C THR A 82 6.04 -18.30 10.83
N THR A 83 7.11 -18.97 10.39
CA THR A 83 8.38 -19.01 11.11
C THR A 83 8.96 -17.61 11.16
N ALA A 84 9.25 -17.15 12.36
CA ALA A 84 9.77 -15.82 12.54
C ALA A 84 11.25 -15.77 12.11
N TYR A 85 11.63 -14.77 11.33
CA TYR A 85 13.01 -14.62 10.88
C TYR A 85 13.86 -13.89 11.92
N SER A 86 15.15 -14.24 11.97
CA SER A 86 16.18 -13.47 12.66
C SER A 86 17.20 -12.99 11.63
N LEU A 87 17.33 -11.68 11.47
CA LEU A 87 18.22 -11.08 10.47
C LEU A 87 18.67 -9.69 10.92
N TYR A 88 19.92 -9.32 10.64
CA TYR A 88 20.50 -8.00 10.95
C TYR A 88 20.32 -7.55 12.42
N GLY A 89 20.33 -8.50 13.36
CA GLY A 89 20.13 -8.22 14.79
C GLY A 89 18.67 -8.06 15.23
N PHE A 90 17.72 -8.14 14.30
CA PHE A 90 16.29 -8.23 14.61
C PHE A 90 15.90 -9.69 14.80
N ASN A 91 15.14 -9.97 15.86
CA ASN A 91 14.58 -11.28 16.14
C ASN A 91 13.05 -11.21 16.03
N ASN A 92 12.42 -12.35 15.72
CA ASN A 92 10.97 -12.49 15.61
C ASN A 92 10.31 -11.62 14.52
N LEU A 93 10.99 -11.44 13.38
CA LEU A 93 10.40 -10.74 12.23
C LEU A 93 9.30 -11.60 11.59
N ALA A 94 8.19 -10.99 11.21
CA ALA A 94 7.15 -11.66 10.44
C ALA A 94 7.72 -12.21 9.11
N SER A 95 7.30 -13.41 8.74
CA SER A 95 7.67 -14.07 7.47
C SER A 95 7.17 -13.34 6.23
N TRP A 96 6.24 -12.42 6.42
CA TRP A 96 5.65 -11.60 5.38
C TRP A 96 6.02 -10.11 5.54
N ASN A 97 5.88 -9.40 4.43
CA ASN A 97 5.85 -7.96 4.34
C ASN A 97 4.61 -7.54 3.54
N PHE A 98 4.22 -6.27 3.63
CA PHE A 98 3.22 -5.72 2.74
C PHE A 98 3.84 -4.59 1.91
N ASP A 99 3.27 -4.39 0.72
CA ASP A 99 3.52 -3.22 -0.08
C ASP A 99 2.21 -2.48 -0.35
N PHE A 100 2.29 -1.17 -0.51
CA PHE A 100 1.21 -0.31 -0.97
C PHE A 100 1.57 0.34 -2.31
N SER A 101 0.54 0.65 -3.09
CA SER A 101 0.63 1.51 -4.25
C SER A 101 -0.45 2.57 -4.19
N ILE A 102 -0.04 3.81 -4.42
CA ILE A 102 -0.91 4.97 -4.57
C ILE A 102 -0.74 5.45 -6.00
N ASN A 103 -1.82 5.53 -6.75
CA ASN A 103 -1.90 6.22 -8.03
C ASN A 103 -2.99 7.29 -7.95
N SER A 104 -2.57 8.56 -7.90
CA SER A 104 -3.45 9.73 -7.82
C SER A 104 -4.03 10.15 -9.18
N GLY A 105 -3.85 9.31 -10.21
CA GLY A 105 -4.37 9.53 -11.56
C GLY A 105 -3.62 10.66 -12.25
N THR A 106 -4.34 11.75 -12.55
CA THR A 106 -3.76 12.94 -13.19
C THR A 106 -3.29 14.01 -12.20
N ALA A 107 -3.58 13.84 -10.90
CA ALA A 107 -3.11 14.74 -9.87
C ALA A 107 -1.67 14.39 -9.43
N SER A 108 -1.07 15.26 -8.62
CA SER A 108 0.10 14.86 -7.85
C SER A 108 -0.32 14.03 -6.65
N VAL A 109 0.58 13.16 -6.18
CA VAL A 109 0.37 12.37 -4.96
C VAL A 109 0.09 13.31 -3.78
N SER A 110 0.79 14.45 -3.69
CA SER A 110 0.59 15.46 -2.65
C SER A 110 -0.77 16.19 -2.71
N GLY A 111 -1.57 15.97 -3.77
CA GLY A 111 -2.91 16.54 -3.92
C GLY A 111 -3.97 15.91 -3.01
N TYR A 112 -3.64 14.79 -2.35
CA TYR A 112 -4.53 14.08 -1.43
C TYR A 112 -3.82 13.73 -0.12
N THR A 113 -4.62 13.36 0.88
CA THR A 113 -4.16 12.72 2.12
C THR A 113 -4.54 11.24 2.06
N TYR A 114 -3.59 10.37 2.40
CA TYR A 114 -3.79 8.93 2.39
C TYR A 114 -3.76 8.41 3.82
N GLN A 115 -4.52 7.33 4.05
CA GLN A 115 -4.56 6.66 5.34
C GLN A 115 -4.41 5.17 5.11
N LEU A 116 -3.48 4.58 5.86
CA LEU A 116 -3.31 3.14 5.98
C LEU A 116 -3.77 2.71 7.37
N GLY A 117 -4.78 1.84 7.41
CA GLY A 117 -5.27 1.22 8.63
C GLY A 117 -4.73 -0.20 8.77
N ILE A 118 -4.19 -0.53 9.94
CA ILE A 118 -3.73 -1.86 10.29
C ILE A 118 -4.54 -2.36 11.48
N ASP A 119 -5.21 -3.48 11.30
CA ASP A 119 -5.88 -4.20 12.38
C ASP A 119 -4.99 -5.35 12.83
N THR A 120 -4.61 -5.33 14.11
CA THR A 120 -3.79 -6.37 14.73
C THR A 120 -4.58 -7.22 15.72
N ASP A 121 -5.87 -6.91 15.93
CA ASP A 121 -6.75 -7.77 16.71
C ASP A 121 -7.16 -8.97 15.86
N ALA A 122 -6.91 -10.17 16.36
CA ALA A 122 -7.29 -11.42 15.70
C ALA A 122 -8.74 -11.82 16.00
N SER A 123 -9.48 -11.02 16.79
CA SER A 123 -10.89 -11.22 17.08
C SER A 123 -11.79 -10.77 15.92
N ALA A 124 -13.10 -10.94 16.09
CA ALA A 124 -14.09 -10.39 15.14
C ALA A 124 -14.28 -8.86 15.30
N GLY A 125 -13.74 -8.27 16.36
CA GLY A 125 -13.70 -6.83 16.56
C GLY A 125 -12.67 -6.19 15.64
N MET A 126 -12.98 -5.02 15.12
CA MET A 126 -12.06 -4.25 14.27
C MET A 126 -11.51 -3.07 15.04
N SER A 127 -10.19 -3.02 15.24
CA SER A 127 -9.52 -1.89 15.91
C SER A 127 -8.27 -1.47 15.15
N PHE A 128 -8.42 -0.46 14.29
CA PHE A 128 -7.35 -0.01 13.42
C PHE A 128 -6.39 0.97 14.10
N THR A 129 -5.09 0.69 14.00
CA THR A 129 -4.08 1.74 14.04
C THR A 129 -4.02 2.40 12.67
N VAL A 130 -4.19 3.73 12.62
CA VAL A 130 -4.24 4.49 11.36
C VAL A 130 -3.04 5.43 11.26
N LEU A 131 -2.38 5.44 10.12
CA LEU A 131 -1.23 6.30 9.84
C LEU A 131 -1.30 6.89 8.42
N ASP A 132 -0.56 7.97 8.19
CA ASP A 132 -0.28 8.45 6.84
C ASP A 132 0.98 7.71 6.31
N PRO A 133 0.85 6.87 5.28
CA PRO A 133 1.98 6.07 4.79
C PRO A 133 3.08 6.95 4.19
N LEU A 134 2.74 8.09 3.60
CA LEU A 134 3.73 9.00 3.03
C LEU A 134 4.46 9.79 4.11
N ALA A 135 3.85 9.98 5.28
CA ALA A 135 4.52 10.61 6.42
C ALA A 135 5.45 9.63 7.15
N VAL A 136 5.00 8.38 7.35
CA VAL A 136 5.70 7.36 8.15
C VAL A 136 6.85 6.71 7.39
N PHE A 137 6.64 6.32 6.13
CA PHE A 137 7.67 5.66 5.31
C PHE A 137 8.43 6.73 4.52
N ASN A 138 9.76 6.75 4.67
CA ASN A 138 10.60 7.84 4.13
C ASN A 138 11.26 7.51 2.80
N ASP A 139 11.36 6.22 2.50
CA ASP A 139 12.00 5.59 1.35
C ASP A 139 10.99 5.15 0.29
N ASN A 140 9.84 5.81 0.22
CA ASN A 140 8.88 5.55 -0.84
C ASN A 140 9.50 5.86 -2.21
N SER A 141 9.22 5.02 -3.19
CA SER A 141 9.56 5.23 -4.59
C SER A 141 8.44 5.99 -5.29
N PHE A 142 8.81 7.00 -6.07
CA PHE A 142 7.89 7.89 -6.78
C PHE A 142 8.02 7.78 -8.30
N GLY A 143 6.91 7.92 -9.01
CA GLY A 143 6.86 7.85 -10.46
C GLY A 143 5.53 8.29 -11.06
N ASN A 144 5.29 7.89 -12.29
CA ASN A 144 4.05 8.16 -13.01
C ASN A 144 3.61 6.94 -13.83
N ASN A 145 2.50 7.04 -14.56
CA ASN A 145 1.95 5.93 -15.35
C ASN A 145 2.89 5.42 -16.47
N GLY A 146 3.98 6.13 -16.79
CA GLY A 146 5.02 5.69 -17.72
C GLY A 146 6.26 5.12 -17.02
N THR A 147 6.33 5.11 -15.69
CA THR A 147 7.45 4.56 -14.94
C THR A 147 7.43 3.03 -15.02
N THR A 148 8.51 2.45 -15.52
CA THR A 148 8.67 1.00 -15.66
C THR A 148 9.09 0.34 -14.34
N GLN A 149 8.98 -0.98 -14.27
CA GLN A 149 9.33 -1.76 -13.08
C GLN A 149 10.73 -1.43 -12.56
N GLY A 150 10.84 -1.20 -11.25
CA GLY A 150 12.09 -0.87 -10.57
C GLY A 150 12.74 0.47 -10.94
N ASN A 151 12.09 1.32 -11.75
CA ASN A 151 12.63 2.61 -12.22
C ASN A 151 11.99 3.84 -11.55
N GLY A 152 11.31 3.65 -10.43
CA GLY A 152 10.87 4.72 -9.56
C GLY A 152 12.05 5.46 -8.95
N THR A 153 11.82 6.70 -8.54
CA THR A 153 12.82 7.49 -7.81
C THR A 153 12.57 7.36 -6.32
N ASP A 154 13.48 6.69 -5.63
CA ASP A 154 13.40 6.50 -4.18
C ASP A 154 13.64 7.82 -3.45
N ALA A 155 12.75 8.12 -2.52
CA ALA A 155 12.84 9.33 -1.73
C ALA A 155 13.87 9.22 -0.61
N THR A 156 14.36 10.38 -0.22
CA THR A 156 14.97 10.63 1.08
C THR A 156 14.06 11.58 1.85
N ILE A 157 14.32 11.76 3.14
CA ILE A 157 13.59 12.73 3.98
C ILE A 157 13.57 14.13 3.32
N GLY A 158 14.66 14.54 2.66
CA GLY A 158 14.76 15.86 2.02
C GLY A 158 14.08 15.96 0.65
N THR A 159 13.92 14.86 -0.09
CA THR A 159 13.36 14.86 -1.45
C THR A 159 11.89 14.47 -1.52
N LYS A 160 11.36 13.81 -0.47
CA LYS A 160 10.01 13.24 -0.44
C LYS A 160 8.90 14.22 -0.82
N ALA A 161 8.91 15.43 -0.24
CA ALA A 161 7.87 16.42 -0.50
C ALA A 161 7.87 16.89 -1.97
N ALA A 162 9.06 17.09 -2.55
CA ALA A 162 9.20 17.49 -3.95
C ALA A 162 8.78 16.36 -4.90
N LEU A 163 9.16 15.12 -4.59
CA LEU A 163 8.77 13.95 -5.36
C LEU A 163 7.25 13.72 -5.31
N ALA A 164 6.62 13.84 -4.14
CA ALA A 164 5.17 13.71 -3.99
C ALA A 164 4.40 14.80 -4.76
N ALA A 165 4.98 16.00 -4.91
CA ALA A 165 4.38 17.10 -5.66
C ALA A 165 4.55 16.95 -7.19
N ALA A 166 5.58 16.23 -7.65
CA ALA A 166 5.91 16.08 -9.07
C ALA A 166 5.37 14.79 -9.71
N ASN A 167 4.97 13.81 -8.90
CA ASN A 167 4.63 12.47 -9.35
C ASN A 167 3.18 12.11 -9.04
N SER A 168 2.60 11.20 -9.82
CA SER A 168 1.25 10.68 -9.61
C SER A 168 1.21 9.32 -8.92
N ILE A 169 2.37 8.63 -8.84
CA ILE A 169 2.52 7.33 -8.18
C ILE A 169 3.49 7.41 -6.99
N ALA A 170 3.13 6.73 -5.90
CA ALA A 170 4.01 6.46 -4.77
C ALA A 170 3.83 5.02 -4.25
N GLN A 171 4.93 4.32 -4.01
CA GLN A 171 4.94 2.94 -3.48
C GLN A 171 6.00 2.85 -2.38
N ASN A 172 5.81 2.03 -1.35
CA ASN A 172 6.92 1.78 -0.42
C ASN A 172 8.00 0.97 -1.12
N SER A 173 9.26 1.40 -0.96
CA SER A 173 10.41 0.58 -1.33
C SER A 173 10.75 -0.45 -0.25
#